data_AF-B9CLM4-F1
#
_entry.id   AF-B9CLM4-F1
#
_cell.length_a   1.000
_cell.length_b   1.000
_cell.length_c   1.000
_cell.angle_alpha   90.00
_cell.angle_beta   90.00
_cell.angle_gamma   90.00
#
_symmetry.space_group_name_H-M   'P 1'
#
loop_
_entity.id
_entity.type
_entity.pdbx_description
1 polymer ?
#
loop_
_entity_poly.entity_id
_entity_poly.type
_entity_poly.pdbx_seq_one_letter_code
_entity_poly.pdbx_strand_id
1 'polypeptide(L)'
;MTERQEVAAKLRELRHRTYYREEIVESICDAISIADPVNTFREPEDVYELLADIIDPTCHDFGGEEGTNGDGYDFACSACGWCGDVTEPNYCPYCGARVVSIYA
;
A
#
# COMPACT_ATOMS: atom_id res chain seq x y z
N MET A 1 -15.48 -1.06 -7.88
CA MET A 1 -14.63 -0.71 -6.73
C MET A 1 -14.92 -1.69 -5.62
N THR A 2 -13.90 -2.11 -4.88
CA THR A 2 -14.07 -2.95 -3.68
C THR A 2 -14.20 -2.08 -2.43
N GLU A 3 -14.70 -2.64 -1.32
CA GLU A 3 -14.81 -1.89 -0.06
C GLU A 3 -13.46 -1.31 0.40
N ARG A 4 -12.35 -2.04 0.19
CA ARG A 4 -11.00 -1.56 0.53
C ARG A 4 -10.60 -0.33 -0.28
N GLN A 5 -10.87 -0.34 -1.59
CA GLN A 5 -10.59 0.80 -2.48
C GLN A 5 -11.42 2.03 -2.07
N GLU A 6 -12.70 1.85 -1.74
CA GLU A 6 -13.57 2.95 -1.32
C GLU A 6 -13.12 3.55 0.01
N VAL A 7 -12.71 2.72 0.97
CA VAL A 7 -12.19 3.18 2.27
C VAL A 7 -10.87 3.92 2.07
N ALA A 8 -9.94 3.37 1.28
CA ALA A 8 -8.67 4.01 0.98
C ALA A 8 -8.87 5.36 0.27
N ALA A 9 -9.78 5.45 -0.71
CA ALA A 9 -10.11 6.71 -1.38
C ALA A 9 -10.65 7.76 -0.41
N LYS A 10 -11.59 7.38 0.47
CA LYS A 10 -12.13 8.28 1.49
C LYS A 10 -11.05 8.79 2.44
N LEU A 11 -10.11 7.93 2.86
CA LEU A 11 -9.00 8.32 3.73
C LEU A 11 -8.12 9.39 3.07
N ARG A 12 -7.76 9.22 1.79
CA ARG A 12 -6.95 10.21 1.04
C ARG A 12 -7.64 11.56 0.84
N GLU A 13 -8.98 11.58 0.86
CA GLU A 13 -9.77 12.81 0.75
C GLU A 13 -9.99 13.52 2.10
N LEU A 14 -9.72 12.84 3.23
CA LEU A 14 -9.96 13.43 4.55
C LEU A 14 -9.02 14.62 4.79
N ARG A 15 -9.61 15.69 5.31
CA ARG A 15 -8.89 16.86 5.84
C ARG A 15 -9.14 16.93 7.33
N HIS A 16 -8.07 16.98 8.09
CA HIS A 16 -8.17 17.07 9.54
C HIS A 16 -8.82 18.40 9.98
N ARG A 17 -9.70 18.35 10.99
CA ARG A 17 -10.50 19.50 11.45
C ARG A 17 -10.35 19.83 12.95
N THR A 18 -9.60 19.05 13.72
CA THR A 18 -9.52 19.19 15.18
C THR A 18 -8.20 19.85 15.61
N TYR A 19 -8.07 20.22 16.88
CA TYR A 19 -6.86 20.83 17.45
C TYR A 19 -5.97 19.78 18.17
N TYR A 20 -6.53 18.61 18.49
CA TYR A 20 -5.85 17.55 19.24
C TYR A 20 -5.10 16.64 18.25
N ARG A 21 -3.83 16.98 18.00
CA ARG A 21 -3.06 16.49 16.84
C ARG A 21 -2.00 15.44 17.20
N GLU A 22 -1.39 15.51 18.38
CA GLU A 22 -0.21 14.68 18.68
C GLU A 22 -0.58 13.29 19.23
N GLU A 23 -1.41 13.20 20.28
CA GLU A 23 -1.66 11.93 21.00
C GLU A 23 -2.32 10.83 20.14
N ILE A 24 -3.19 11.21 19.19
CA ILE A 24 -3.83 10.26 18.27
C ILE A 24 -2.82 9.77 17.21
N VAL A 25 -1.96 10.66 16.72
CA VAL A 25 -0.93 10.31 15.74
C VAL A 25 0.10 9.37 16.38
N GLU A 26 0.54 9.67 17.60
CA GLU A 26 1.44 8.82 18.39
C GLU A 26 0.84 7.44 18.62
N SER A 27 -0.41 7.37 19.11
CA SER A 27 -1.12 6.10 19.35
C SER A 27 -1.26 5.26 18.09
N ILE A 28 -1.52 5.90 16.93
CA ILE A 28 -1.59 5.21 15.66
C ILE A 28 -0.19 4.69 15.30
N CYS A 29 0.85 5.53 15.29
CA CYS A 29 2.22 5.14 14.95
C CYS A 29 2.72 3.95 15.78
N ASP A 30 2.46 3.97 17.09
CA ASP A 30 2.78 2.86 18.00
C ASP A 30 2.05 1.57 17.60
N ALA A 31 0.75 1.66 17.30
CA ALA A 31 -0.07 0.50 16.93
C ALA A 31 0.39 -0.17 15.62
N ILE A 32 0.94 0.61 14.67
CA ILE A 32 1.45 0.08 13.39
C ILE A 32 2.94 -0.28 13.44
N SER A 33 3.59 -0.11 14.60
CA SER A 33 5.01 -0.44 14.82
C SER A 33 5.96 0.17 13.78
N ILE A 34 5.70 1.42 13.38
CA ILE A 34 6.61 2.15 12.50
C ILE A 34 7.79 2.60 13.36
N ALA A 35 9.01 2.21 12.98
CA ALA A 35 10.22 2.66 13.65
C ALA A 35 10.32 4.19 13.55
N ASP A 36 10.08 4.83 14.70
CA ASP A 36 10.30 6.24 15.03
C ASP A 36 10.18 7.24 13.85
N PRO A 37 8.97 7.68 13.50
CA PRO A 37 8.71 8.45 12.29
C PRO A 37 8.81 9.97 12.52
N VAL A 38 9.64 10.44 13.46
CA VAL A 38 9.76 11.88 13.80
C VAL A 38 10.07 12.77 12.56
N ASN A 39 10.49 12.17 11.44
CA ASN A 39 10.72 12.88 10.18
C ASN A 39 9.69 12.64 9.06
N THR A 40 8.69 11.76 9.24
CA THR A 40 7.80 11.28 8.18
C THR A 40 6.34 11.71 8.33
N PHE A 41 5.80 11.84 9.55
CA PHE A 41 4.43 12.34 9.78
C PHE A 41 4.48 13.80 10.22
N ARG A 42 4.48 14.72 9.24
CA ARG A 42 4.47 16.18 9.48
C ARG A 42 3.05 16.71 9.63
N GLU A 43 2.11 16.08 8.94
CA GLU A 43 0.69 16.43 8.95
C GLU A 43 -0.17 15.18 9.25
N PRO A 44 -1.35 15.33 9.88
CA PRO A 44 -2.31 14.23 10.11
C PRO A 44 -2.72 13.50 8.84
N GLU A 45 -2.72 14.20 7.71
CA GLU A 45 -2.94 13.63 6.39
C GLU A 45 -1.95 12.50 6.07
N ASP A 46 -0.71 12.59 6.56
CA ASP A 46 0.29 11.54 6.35
C ASP A 46 -0.14 10.20 7.00
N VAL A 47 -0.88 10.26 8.11
CA VAL A 47 -1.46 9.07 8.75
C VAL A 47 -2.61 8.49 7.92
N TYR A 48 -3.45 9.35 7.33
CA TYR A 48 -4.53 8.88 6.47
C TYR A 48 -4.01 8.21 5.20
N GLU A 49 -2.95 8.75 4.59
CA GLU A 49 -2.27 8.15 3.45
C GLU A 49 -1.70 6.77 3.81
N LEU A 50 -0.99 6.67 4.94
CA LEU A 50 -0.48 5.39 5.41
C LEU A 50 -1.60 4.35 5.62
N LEU A 51 -2.69 4.74 6.28
CA LEU A 51 -3.82 3.84 6.49
C LEU A 51 -4.45 3.41 5.16
N ALA A 52 -4.53 4.32 4.19
CA ALA A 52 -5.02 4.00 2.85
C ALA A 52 -4.13 2.95 2.16
N ASP A 53 -2.80 3.07 2.29
CA ASP A 53 -1.83 2.13 1.72
C ASP A 53 -1.83 0.77 2.42
N ILE A 54 -2.14 0.73 3.72
CA ILE A 54 -2.31 -0.53 4.47
C ILE A 54 -3.62 -1.24 4.09
N ILE A 55 -4.70 -0.48 3.85
CA ILE A 55 -6.03 -1.04 3.57
C ILE A 55 -6.17 -1.52 2.12
N ASP A 56 -5.67 -0.76 1.15
CA ASP A 56 -5.62 -1.13 -0.27
C ASP A 56 -4.18 -1.05 -0.79
N PRO A 57 -3.28 -1.96 -0.35
CA PRO A 57 -1.93 -2.00 -0.86
C PRO A 57 -1.97 -2.28 -2.36
N THR A 58 -1.07 -1.65 -3.11
CA THR A 58 -0.95 -1.85 -4.55
C THR A 58 0.41 -2.44 -4.92
N CYS A 59 0.45 -3.20 -6.00
CA CYS A 59 1.68 -3.66 -6.62
C CYS A 59 1.58 -3.56 -8.14
N HIS A 60 2.72 -3.50 -8.82
CA HIS A 60 2.80 -3.78 -10.24
C HIS A 60 3.32 -5.20 -10.45
N ASP A 61 2.91 -5.78 -11.57
CA ASP A 61 3.45 -7.04 -12.06
C ASP A 61 4.72 -6.77 -12.87
N PHE A 62 5.80 -7.46 -12.51
CA PHE A 62 7.07 -7.47 -13.25
C PHE A 62 7.48 -8.88 -13.68
N GLY A 63 6.52 -9.82 -13.75
CA GLY A 63 6.73 -11.13 -14.35
C GLY A 63 7.25 -11.03 -15.78
N GLY A 64 8.25 -11.86 -16.12
CA GLY A 64 8.92 -11.82 -17.43
C GLY A 64 9.83 -10.62 -17.67
N GLU A 65 10.08 -9.76 -16.68
CA GLU A 65 11.03 -8.66 -16.81
C GLU A 65 12.47 -9.17 -16.70
N GLU A 66 13.21 -9.14 -17.83
CA GLU A 66 14.58 -9.63 -17.94
C GLU A 66 15.52 -9.00 -16.89
N GLY A 67 16.34 -9.84 -16.26
CA GLY A 67 17.33 -9.38 -15.27
C GLY A 67 16.75 -9.05 -13.89
N THR A 68 15.44 -9.27 -13.68
CA THR A 68 14.81 -9.24 -12.36
C THR A 68 14.63 -10.65 -11.79
N ASN A 69 14.18 -10.75 -10.54
CA ASN A 69 13.73 -12.04 -9.99
C ASN A 69 12.39 -12.54 -10.58
N GLY A 70 11.74 -11.74 -11.44
CA GLY A 70 10.49 -12.08 -12.14
C GLY A 70 10.68 -12.67 -13.53
N ASP A 71 11.89 -12.62 -14.10
CA ASP A 71 12.22 -13.05 -15.48
C ASP A 71 11.69 -14.44 -15.86
N GLY A 72 11.69 -15.38 -14.91
CA GLY A 72 11.25 -16.76 -15.13
C GLY A 72 9.80 -17.08 -14.74
N TYR A 73 8.97 -16.09 -14.42
CA TYR A 73 7.62 -16.28 -13.87
C TYR A 73 6.57 -15.45 -14.60
N ASP A 74 5.35 -15.99 -14.71
CA ASP A 74 4.21 -15.25 -15.29
C ASP A 74 3.81 -14.02 -14.46
N PHE A 75 4.07 -14.05 -13.15
CA PHE A 75 3.74 -12.94 -12.24
C PHE A 75 4.84 -12.74 -11.19
N ALA A 76 5.16 -11.47 -10.94
CA ALA A 76 6.05 -11.07 -9.84
C ALA A 76 5.54 -9.80 -9.15
N CYS A 77 5.37 -9.85 -7.83
CA CYS A 77 4.75 -8.78 -7.05
C CYS A 77 5.78 -7.77 -6.56
N SER A 78 5.66 -6.52 -7.01
CA SER A 78 6.58 -5.44 -6.60
C SER A 78 6.53 -5.07 -5.11
N ALA A 79 5.41 -5.35 -4.44
CA ALA A 79 5.21 -4.96 -3.03
C ALA A 79 5.87 -5.94 -2.04
N CYS A 80 5.92 -7.23 -2.37
CA CYS A 80 6.41 -8.26 -1.45
C CYS A 80 7.46 -9.20 -2.04
N GLY A 81 7.79 -9.06 -3.33
CA GLY A 81 8.78 -9.88 -4.03
C GLY A 81 8.35 -11.32 -4.31
N TRP A 82 7.09 -11.67 -4.06
CA TRP A 82 6.58 -13.00 -4.36
C TRP A 82 6.50 -13.20 -5.89
N CYS A 83 6.97 -14.35 -6.37
CA CYS A 83 6.98 -14.70 -7.78
C CYS A 83 6.34 -16.09 -7.97
N GLY A 84 5.62 -16.29 -9.07
CA GLY A 84 5.04 -17.57 -9.42
C GLY A 84 4.23 -17.55 -10.70
N ASP A 85 3.96 -18.73 -11.25
CA ASP A 85 3.20 -18.89 -12.49
C ASP A 85 1.70 -18.72 -12.21
N VAL A 86 1.24 -17.46 -12.28
CA VAL A 86 -0.15 -17.07 -12.07
C VAL A 86 -0.57 -16.16 -13.21
N THR A 87 -1.56 -16.60 -13.99
CA THR A 87 -2.05 -15.83 -15.13
C THR A 87 -2.93 -14.66 -14.67
N GLU A 88 -2.51 -13.43 -14.99
CA GLU A 88 -3.29 -12.19 -14.84
C GLU A 88 -4.02 -12.01 -13.50
N PRO A 89 -3.34 -12.13 -12.35
CA PRO A 89 -4.00 -11.96 -11.06
C PRO A 89 -4.44 -10.51 -10.85
N ASN A 90 -5.66 -10.31 -10.34
CA ASN A 90 -6.11 -8.98 -9.89
C ASN A 90 -5.49 -8.58 -8.53
N TYR A 91 -5.00 -9.56 -7.77
CA TYR A 91 -4.37 -9.38 -6.46
C TYR A 91 -3.22 -10.36 -6.30
N CYS A 92 -2.11 -9.93 -5.69
CA CYS A 92 -1.03 -10.81 -5.29
C CYS A 92 -1.55 -11.90 -4.34
N PRO A 93 -1.35 -13.19 -4.64
CA PRO A 93 -1.86 -14.29 -3.82
C PRO A 93 -1.16 -14.40 -2.47
N TYR A 94 0.03 -13.80 -2.32
CA TYR A 94 0.80 -13.85 -1.09
C TYR A 94 0.47 -12.70 -0.13
N CYS A 95 0.57 -11.44 -0.59
CA CYS A 95 0.38 -10.27 0.27
C CYS A 95 -1.00 -9.61 0.13
N GLY A 96 -1.81 -10.00 -0.86
CA GLY A 96 -3.12 -9.41 -1.11
C GLY A 96 -3.10 -8.00 -1.73
N ALA A 97 -1.92 -7.49 -2.11
CA ALA A 97 -1.79 -6.23 -2.84
C ALA A 97 -2.51 -6.31 -4.18
N ARG A 98 -3.24 -5.26 -4.53
CA ARG A 98 -3.97 -5.16 -5.79
C ARG A 98 -3.01 -4.85 -6.93
N VAL A 99 -3.12 -5.62 -8.01
CA VAL A 99 -2.30 -5.42 -9.21
C VAL A 99 -2.81 -4.19 -9.96
N VAL A 100 -1.93 -3.26 -10.26
CA VAL A 100 -2.20 -2.07 -11.07
C VAL A 100 -1.35 -2.08 -12.33
N SER A 101 -1.98 -1.83 -13.48
CA SER A 101 -1.27 -1.63 -14.75
C SER A 101 -0.52 -0.30 -14.72
N ILE A 102 0.75 -0.31 -15.15
CA ILE A 102 1.54 0.91 -15.43
C ILE A 102 1.36 1.40 -16.88
N TYR A 103 0.59 0.70 -17.71
CA TYR A 103 0.22 1.15 -19.05
C TYR A 103 -1.17 1.80 -19.00
N ALA A 104 -1.19 3.13 -19.16
CA ALA A 104 -2.36 3.96 -19.47
C ALA A 104 -2.32 4.35 -20.94
#